data_AF-A0A3C1D8J2-F1
#
_entry.id   AF-A0A3C1D8J2-F1
#
_cell.length_a   1.000
_cell.length_b   1.000
_cell.length_c   1.000
_cell.angle_alpha   90.00
_cell.angle_beta   90.00
_cell.angle_gamma   90.00
#
_symmetry.space_group_name_H-M   'P 1'
#
loop_
_entity.id
_entity.type
_entity.pdbx_description
1 polymer ?
#
loop_
_entity_poly.entity_id
_entity_poly.type
_entity_poly.pdbx_seq_one_letter_code
_entity_poly.pdbx_strand_id
1 'polypeptide(L)' 'MDVVAFIVGVVVLVVGLAVSIALHEIGHLVPAKRFGVRVGQYMVGFGPTLWSRR' A
#
# COMPACT_ATOMS: atom_id res chain seq x y z
N MET A 1 -26.03 17.52 -1.70
CA MET A 1 -25.66 16.09 -1.71
C MET A 1 -24.24 15.87 -2.27
N ASP A 2 -23.66 16.90 -2.90
CA ASP A 2 -22.44 16.82 -3.69
C ASP A 2 -21.17 16.75 -2.85
N VAL A 3 -21.14 17.45 -1.70
CA VAL A 3 -19.99 17.44 -0.79
C VAL A 3 -19.77 16.04 -0.19
N VAL A 4 -20.86 15.36 0.18
CA VAL A 4 -20.77 13.99 0.74
C VAL A 4 -20.26 13.03 -0.32
N ALA A 5 -20.81 13.07 -1.54
CA ALA A 5 -20.36 12.24 -2.65
C ALA A 5 -18.90 12.51 -3.03
N PHE A 6 -18.48 13.78 -3.02
CA PHE A 6 -17.09 14.16 -3.25
C PHE A 6 -16.14 13.57 -2.20
N ILE A 7 -16.45 13.73 -0.90
CA ILE A 7 -15.63 13.18 0.18
C ILE A 7 -15.54 11.65 0.06
N VAL A 8 -16.66 10.98 -0.20
CA VAL A 8 -16.67 9.52 -0.40
C VAL A 8 -15.79 9.13 -1.58
N GLY A 9 -15.88 9.84 -2.71
CA GLY A 9 -15.04 9.59 -3.88
C GLY A 9 -13.54 9.73 -3.58
N VAL A 10 -13.16 10.77 -2.85
CA VAL A 10 -11.76 10.97 -2.42
C VAL A 10 -11.29 9.84 -1.51
N VAL A 11 -12.10 9.45 -0.52
CA VAL A 11 -11.76 8.34 0.39
C VAL A 11 -11.58 7.03 -0.37
N VAL A 12 -12.50 6.71 -1.30
CA VAL A 12 -12.41 5.52 -2.14
C VAL A 12 -11.13 5.54 -2.98
N LEU A 13 -10.78 6.68 -3.57
CA LEU A 13 -9.56 6.81 -4.37
C LEU A 13 -8.29 6.61 -3.53
N VAL A 14 -8.21 7.23 -2.36
CA VAL A 14 -7.05 7.11 -1.46
C VAL A 14 -6.89 5.67 -0.97
N VAL A 15 -7.99 5.05 -0.52
CA VAL A 15 -7.97 3.65 -0.06
C VAL A 15 -7.64 2.70 -1.21
N GLY A 16 -8.25 2.89 -2.38
CA GLY A 16 -7.99 2.08 -3.56
C GLY A 16 -6.53 2.17 -4.01
N LEU A 17 -5.95 3.37 -4.02
CA LEU A 17 -4.54 3.57 -4.33
C LEU A 17 -3.62 2.89 -3.31
N ALA A 18 -3.89 3.06 -2.01
CA ALA A 18 -3.12 2.42 -0.94
C ALA A 18 -3.16 0.88 -1.06
N VAL A 19 -4.33 0.31 -1.34
CA VAL A 19 -4.50 -1.13 -1.56
C VAL A 19 -3.75 -1.58 -2.82
N SER A 20 -3.81 -0.83 -3.92
CA SER A 20 -3.09 -1.14 -5.15
C SER A 20 -1.57 -1.21 -4.93
N ILE A 21 -1.01 -0.25 -4.19
CA ILE A 21 0.43 -0.23 -3.88
C ILE A 21 0.78 -1.40 -2.96
N ALA A 22 -0.02 -1.66 -1.92
CA ALA A 22 0.22 -2.79 -1.03
C ALA A 22 0.25 -4.13 -1.78
N LEU A 23 -0.71 -4.33 -2.68
CA LEU A 23 -0.78 -5.52 -3.53
C LEU A 23 0.41 -5.63 -4.48
N HIS A 24 0.84 -4.52 -5.09
CA HIS A 24 2.04 -4.49 -5.94
C HIS A 24 3.29 -4.96 -5.19
N GLU A 25 3.53 -4.40 -4.01
CA GLU A 25 4.70 -4.74 -3.18
C GLU A 25 4.63 -6.19 -2.66
N ILE A 26 3.43 -6.70 -2.34
CA ILE A 26 3.24 -8.12 -2.01
C ILE A 26 3.60 -9.01 -3.19
N GLY A 27 3.26 -8.58 -4.41
CA GLY A 27 3.60 -9.25 -5.66
C GLY A 27 5.10 -9.42 -5.88
N HIS A 28 5.94 -8.53 -5.33
CA HIS A 28 7.40 -8.71 -5.32
C HIS A 28 7.89 -9.55 -4.14
N LEU A 29 7.31 -9.31 -2.96
CA LEU A 29 7.74 -9.95 -1.71
C LEU A 29 7.46 -11.45 -1.71
N VAL A 30 6.31 -11.89 -2.24
CA VAL A 30 5.93 -13.32 -2.26
C VAL A 30 6.89 -14.14 -3.13
N PRO A 31 7.18 -13.76 -4.39
CA PRO A 31 8.23 -14.41 -5.17
C PRO A 31 9.60 -14.34 -4.49
N ALA A 32 10.03 -13.16 -4.01
CA ALA A 32 11.34 -13.02 -3.38
C ALA A 32 11.52 -14.01 -2.22
N LYS A 33 10.51 -14.14 -1.34
CA LYS A 33 10.52 -15.14 -0.27
C LYS A 33 10.50 -16.57 -0.78
N ARG A 34 9.73 -16.86 -1.83
CA ARG A 34 9.64 -18.20 -2.42
C ARG A 34 10.94 -18.65 -3.09
N PHE A 35 11.73 -17.72 -3.61
CA PHE A 35 13.04 -17.97 -4.22
C PHE A 35 14.21 -17.81 -3.23
N GLY A 36 13.95 -17.60 -1.93
CA GLY A 36 14.99 -17.49 -0.91
C GLY A 36 15.79 -16.18 -0.94
N VAL A 37 15.28 -15.16 -1.63
CA VAL A 37 15.89 -13.82 -1.66
C VAL A 37 15.65 -13.12 -0.33
N ARG A 38 16.72 -12.55 0.26
CA ARG A 38 16.61 -11.76 1.50
C ARG A 38 15.82 -10.48 1.23
N VAL A 39 14.71 -10.30 1.95
CA VAL A 39 13.90 -9.07 1.92
C VAL A 39 14.15 -8.29 3.21
N GLY A 40 14.73 -7.10 3.12
CA GLY A 40 15.13 -6.31 4.30
C GLY A 40 13.98 -5.57 4.97
N GLN A 41 13.10 -4.95 4.20
CA GLN A 41 11.97 -4.17 4.71
C GLN A 41 10.79 -4.27 3.74
N TYR A 42 9.58 -4.41 4.28
CA TYR A 42 8.34 -4.28 3.52
C TYR A 42 7.73 -2.91 3.82
N MET A 43 7.32 -2.19 2.79
CA MET A 43 6.75 -0.85 2.89
C MET A 43 5.54 -0.73 1.97
N VAL A 44 4.54 0.03 2.38
CA VAL A 44 3.37 0.38 1.57
C VAL A 44 3.29 1.90 1.50
N GLY A 45 3.40 2.45 0.29
CA GLY A 45 3.33 3.88 0.02
C GLY A 45 4.65 4.47 -0.47
N PHE A 46 4.74 5.79 -0.44
CA PHE A 46 5.87 6.56 -0.97
C PHE A 46 6.37 7.56 0.09
N GLY A 47 7.68 7.71 0.24
CA GLY A 47 8.29 8.71 1.13
C GLY A 47 8.66 8.20 2.53
N PRO A 48 8.68 9.06 3.57
CA PRO A 48 9.12 8.68 4.91
C PRO A 48 8.13 7.72 5.58
N THR A 49 8.64 6.85 6.46
CA THR A 49 7.82 5.93 7.25
C THR A 49 6.90 6.70 8.19
N LEU A 50 5.60 6.75 7.86
CA LEU A 50 4.59 7.39 8.71
C LEU A 50 4.27 6.56 9.95
N TRP A 51 4.32 5.23 9.82
CA TRP A 51 4.03 4.30 10.90
C TRP A 51 4.83 3.01 10.71
N SER A 52 5.41 2.49 11.80
CA SER A 52 6.09 1.19 11.81
C SER A 52 5.75 0.46 13.11
N ARG A 53 5.43 -0.83 12.98
CA ARG A 53 5.29 -1.75 14.11
C ARG A 53 6.60 -2.52 14.21
N ARG A 54 7.61 -2.01 14.93
CA ARG A 54 8.73 -2.87 15.35
C ARG A 54 8.19 -3.99 16.24
#